data_AF-A0A810BEQ4-F1
#
_entry.id   AF-A0A810BEQ4-F1
#
_cell.length_a   1.000
_cell.length_b   1.000
_cell.length_c   1.000
_cell.angle_alpha   90.00
_cell.angle_beta   90.00
_cell.angle_gamma   90.00
#
_symmetry.space_group_name_H-M   'P 1'
#
loop_
_entity.id
_entity.type
_entity.pdbx_description
1 polymer ?
#
loop_
_entity_poly.entity_id
_entity_poly.type
_entity_poly.pdbx_seq_one_letter_code
_entity_poly.pdbx_strand_id
1 'polypeptide(L)'
;MPKILLALAAVAVLATNASADVLRCKIEGFSDSIFITSAPDTNQNDGQYARIGISPGIGSKAFAFADRMGAHVFVELNADGTPVGLLTVQKDMRVINSRQSIDPSGKVLAPSQTAGVCTRCASLKACSPR
;
A
#
# COMPACT_ATOMS: atom_id res chain seq x y z
N MET A 1 -51.81 11.29 -35.00
CA MET A 1 -51.45 10.77 -33.66
C MET A 1 -49.95 10.50 -33.63
N PRO A 2 -49.12 11.33 -32.99
CA PRO A 2 -47.68 11.09 -32.95
C PRO A 2 -47.35 10.10 -31.82
N LYS A 3 -46.60 9.05 -32.15
CA LYS A 3 -46.04 8.09 -31.19
C LYS A 3 -44.78 8.70 -30.59
N ILE A 4 -44.83 9.07 -29.32
CA ILE A 4 -43.66 9.49 -28.55
C ILE A 4 -42.89 8.23 -28.17
N LEU A 5 -41.75 7.98 -28.83
CA LEU A 5 -40.80 6.98 -28.37
C LEU A 5 -40.00 7.57 -27.21
N LEU A 6 -40.23 7.10 -25.99
CA LEU A 6 -39.30 7.28 -24.88
C LEU A 6 -38.04 6.44 -25.15
N ALA A 7 -36.93 7.09 -25.46
CA ALA A 7 -35.62 6.44 -25.38
C ALA A 7 -35.19 6.40 -23.91
N LEU A 8 -35.20 5.21 -23.31
CA LEU A 8 -34.59 4.97 -22.00
C LEU A 8 -33.08 5.20 -22.12
N ALA A 9 -32.58 6.25 -21.46
CA ALA A 9 -31.15 6.43 -21.25
C ALA A 9 -30.65 5.35 -20.28
N ALA A 10 -30.00 4.32 -20.80
CA ALA A 10 -29.28 3.35 -20.00
C ALA A 10 -28.03 4.02 -19.42
N VAL A 11 -28.09 4.41 -18.14
CA VAL A 11 -26.90 4.84 -17.39
C VAL A 11 -26.07 3.59 -17.13
N ALA A 12 -25.09 3.32 -17.99
CA ALA A 12 -24.07 2.32 -17.74
C ALA A 12 -23.16 2.85 -16.61
N VAL A 13 -23.46 2.46 -15.37
CA VAL A 13 -22.54 2.65 -14.25
C VAL A 13 -21.33 1.77 -14.54
N LEU A 14 -20.26 2.38 -15.03
CA LEU A 14 -18.94 1.76 -15.09
C LEU A 14 -18.54 1.42 -13.65
N ALA A 15 -18.77 0.17 -13.25
CA ALA A 15 -18.19 -0.38 -12.04
C ALA A 15 -16.67 -0.41 -12.24
N THR A 16 -15.99 0.67 -11.83
CA THR A 16 -14.55 0.66 -11.65
C THR A 16 -14.27 -0.33 -10.54
N ASN A 17 -13.78 -1.52 -10.90
CA ASN A 17 -13.27 -2.47 -9.94
C ASN A 17 -12.03 -1.83 -9.30
N ALA A 18 -12.24 -1.10 -8.21
CA ALA A 18 -11.20 -0.56 -7.36
C ALA A 18 -10.43 -1.76 -6.77
N SER A 19 -9.38 -2.20 -7.46
CA SER A 19 -8.50 -3.27 -7.00
C SER A 19 -7.44 -2.66 -6.09
N ALA A 20 -7.55 -2.90 -4.79
CA ALA A 20 -6.46 -2.64 -3.86
C ALA A 20 -5.32 -3.62 -4.16
N ASP A 21 -4.11 -3.11 -4.40
CA ASP A 21 -2.95 -3.99 -4.51
C ASP A 21 -2.56 -4.49 -3.12
N VAL A 22 -2.45 -5.80 -2.99
CA VAL A 22 -1.99 -6.45 -1.77
C VAL A 22 -0.66 -7.11 -2.06
N LEU A 23 0.38 -6.64 -1.38
CA LEU A 23 1.72 -7.22 -1.45
C LEU A 23 1.98 -7.99 -0.15
N ARG A 24 2.52 -9.20 -0.30
CA ARG A 24 3.11 -9.95 0.81
C ARG A 24 4.62 -9.90 0.65
N CYS A 25 5.34 -9.37 1.62
CA CYS A 25 6.79 -9.21 1.54
C CYS A 25 7.50 -10.02 2.63
N LYS A 26 8.53 -10.76 2.24
CA LYS A 26 9.44 -11.45 3.15
C LYS A 26 10.75 -10.66 3.18
N ILE A 27 11.04 -10.05 4.33
CA ILE A 27 12.24 -9.25 4.57
C ILE A 27 13.22 -10.06 5.41
N GLU A 28 14.50 -9.97 5.10
CA GLU A 28 15.58 -10.61 5.86
C GLU A 28 15.59 -10.13 7.31
N GLY A 29 15.77 -11.06 8.25
CA GLY A 29 15.74 -10.78 9.69
C GLY A 29 14.34 -10.66 10.31
N PHE A 30 13.26 -10.67 9.51
CA PHE A 30 11.88 -10.69 10.02
C PHE A 30 11.39 -12.14 10.12
N SER A 31 10.82 -12.52 11.28
CA SER A 31 10.19 -13.84 11.48
C SER A 31 9.05 -14.05 10.49
N ASP A 32 8.20 -13.04 10.32
CA ASP A 32 6.97 -13.10 9.56
C ASP A 32 7.02 -12.29 8.27
N SER A 33 6.07 -12.55 7.38
CA SER A 33 5.83 -11.66 6.26
C SER A 33 5.17 -10.37 6.73
N ILE A 34 5.50 -9.27 6.09
CA ILE A 34 4.71 -8.05 6.19
C ILE A 34 3.74 -7.99 5.00
N PHE A 35 2.62 -7.30 5.21
CA PHE A 35 1.60 -7.10 4.20
C PHE A 35 1.44 -5.61 3.95
N ILE A 36 1.51 -5.22 2.68
CA ILE A 36 1.26 -3.86 2.22
C ILE A 36 -0.05 -3.89 1.45
N THR A 37 -1.05 -3.17 1.91
CA THR A 37 -2.30 -2.95 1.18
C THR A 37 -2.31 -1.50 0.75
N SER A 38 -2.18 -1.22 -0.55
CA SER A 38 -2.43 0.11 -1.07
C SER A 38 -3.93 0.27 -1.31
N ALA A 39 -4.46 1.44 -0.97
CA ALA A 39 -5.81 1.80 -1.42
C ALA A 39 -5.87 1.72 -2.96
N PRO A 40 -7.04 1.40 -3.54
CA PRO A 40 -7.22 1.56 -4.97
C PRO A 40 -6.84 3.01 -5.35
N ASP A 41 -6.13 3.17 -6.46
CA ASP A 41 -5.73 4.48 -7.00
C ASP A 41 -6.98 5.25 -7.45
N THR A 42 -7.72 5.75 -6.47
CA THR A 42 -8.73 6.76 -6.68
C THR A 42 -8.00 8.06 -6.45
N ASN A 43 -7.76 8.83 -7.51
CA ASN A 43 -7.32 10.24 -7.49
C ASN A 43 -8.28 11.18 -6.72
N GLN A 44 -8.93 10.68 -5.68
CA GLN A 44 -9.95 11.28 -4.83
C GLN A 44 -9.39 11.26 -3.41
N ASN A 45 -9.22 12.45 -2.85
CA ASN A 45 -8.58 12.80 -1.59
C ASN A 45 -9.28 12.26 -0.31
N ASP A 46 -9.95 11.12 -0.36
CA ASP A 46 -10.86 10.66 0.71
C ASP A 46 -10.18 9.76 1.77
N GLY A 47 -8.94 10.09 2.16
CA GLY A 47 -8.35 9.53 3.39
C GLY A 47 -8.01 8.03 3.36
N GLN A 48 -7.84 7.42 2.19
CA GLN A 48 -7.42 6.02 2.10
C GLN A 48 -5.90 5.89 2.14
N TYR A 49 -5.36 5.79 3.35
CA TYR A 49 -3.94 5.46 3.57
C TYR A 49 -3.66 4.01 3.16
N ALA A 50 -2.46 3.77 2.63
CA ALA A 50 -1.94 2.41 2.57
C ALA A 50 -1.80 1.84 4.00
N ARG A 51 -1.76 0.52 4.11
CA ARG A 51 -1.59 -0.18 5.38
C ARG A 51 -0.39 -1.10 5.31
N ILE A 52 0.47 -1.03 6.33
CA ILE A 52 1.60 -1.94 6.52
C ILE A 52 1.39 -2.69 7.83
N GLY A 53 1.40 -4.02 7.81
CA GLY A 53 1.26 -4.80 9.04
C GLY A 53 1.49 -6.29 8.87
N ILE A 54 1.09 -7.05 9.89
CA ILE A 54 1.33 -8.50 9.99
C ILE A 54 0.26 -9.35 9.28
N SER A 55 -0.80 -8.72 8.77
CA SER A 55 -1.83 -9.40 7.99
C SER A 55 -2.45 -8.46 6.96
N PRO A 56 -3.08 -8.99 5.89
CA PRO A 56 -3.64 -8.15 4.83
C PRO A 56 -4.69 -7.17 5.36
N GLY A 57 -4.54 -5.88 5.03
CA GLY A 57 -5.47 -4.81 5.44
C GLY A 57 -5.43 -4.41 6.92
N ILE A 58 -4.64 -5.08 7.76
CA ILE A 58 -4.50 -4.77 9.18
C ILE A 58 -3.08 -4.29 9.45
N GLY A 59 -2.95 -3.04 9.87
CA GLY A 59 -1.65 -2.45 10.13
C GLY A 59 -1.65 -0.94 10.34
N SER A 60 -0.45 -0.40 10.54
CA SER A 60 -0.18 1.03 10.64
C SER A 60 -0.56 1.73 9.34
N LYS A 61 -0.99 3.00 9.46
CA LYS A 61 -1.21 3.84 8.27
C LYS A 61 0.13 4.10 7.60
N ALA A 62 0.11 4.18 6.27
CA ALA A 62 1.27 4.59 5.50
C ALA A 62 0.86 5.53 4.36
N PHE A 63 1.69 6.54 4.13
CA PHE A 63 1.63 7.28 2.87
C PHE A 63 2.29 6.46 1.77
N ALA A 64 1.69 6.43 0.58
CA ALA A 64 2.24 5.75 -0.58
C ALA A 64 2.59 6.78 -1.66
N PHE A 65 3.79 6.67 -2.22
CA PHE A 65 4.30 7.54 -3.29
C PHE A 65 4.80 6.66 -4.43
N ALA A 66 4.48 7.03 -5.67
CA ALA A 66 5.15 6.47 -6.83
C ALA A 66 6.40 7.30 -7.13
N ASP A 67 7.56 6.65 -7.17
CA ASP A 67 8.81 7.24 -7.64
C ASP A 67 8.84 7.24 -9.18
N ARG A 68 9.56 8.20 -9.77
CA ARG A 68 9.71 8.37 -11.23
C ARG A 68 10.35 7.15 -11.91
N MET A 69 11.09 6.34 -11.16
CA MET A 69 11.71 5.10 -11.65
C MET A 69 10.77 3.87 -11.57
N GLY A 70 9.52 4.06 -11.14
CA GLY A 70 8.53 2.99 -11.03
C GLY A 70 8.63 2.16 -9.74
N ALA A 71 9.36 2.66 -8.74
CA ALA A 71 9.31 2.13 -7.38
C ALA A 71 8.12 2.75 -6.61
N HIS A 72 7.59 2.01 -5.65
CA HIS A 72 6.61 2.51 -4.70
C HIS A 72 7.26 2.69 -3.33
N VAL A 73 7.19 3.91 -2.79
CA VAL A 73 7.70 4.25 -1.47
C VAL A 73 6.53 4.35 -0.50
N PHE A 74 6.62 3.65 0.61
CA PHE A 74 5.65 3.66 1.68
C PHE A 74 6.28 4.20 2.95
N VAL A 75 5.69 5.25 3.52
CA VAL A 75 6.13 5.85 4.79
C VAL A 75 5.15 5.43 5.87
N GLU A 76 5.56 4.48 6.73
CA GLU A 76 4.77 3.99 7.86
C GLU A 76 4.68 5.06 8.95
N LEU A 77 3.48 5.27 9.47
CA LEU A 77 3.17 6.25 10.50
C LEU A 77 2.76 5.58 11.80
N ASN A 78 3.22 6.13 12.91
CA ASN A 78 2.69 5.83 14.23
C ASN A 78 1.28 6.42 14.42
N ALA A 79 0.64 6.11 15.56
CA ALA A 79 -0.70 6.59 15.90
C ALA A 79 -0.80 8.12 16.00
N ASP A 80 0.29 8.79 16.34
CA ASP A 80 0.43 10.24 16.41
C ASP A 80 0.77 10.90 15.06
N GLY A 81 0.92 10.10 13.99
CA GLY A 81 1.29 10.57 12.66
C GLY A 81 2.80 10.71 12.44
N THR A 82 3.64 10.38 13.42
CA THR A 82 5.09 10.43 13.29
C THR A 82 5.57 9.32 12.34
N PRO A 83 6.41 9.62 11.32
CA PRO A 83 7.02 8.60 10.48
C PRO A 83 7.95 7.67 11.29
N VAL A 84 7.75 6.36 11.18
CA VAL A 84 8.53 5.34 11.92
C VAL A 84 9.24 4.33 11.03
N GLY A 85 8.88 4.26 9.76
CA GLY A 85 9.48 3.32 8.81
C GLY A 85 9.32 3.78 7.38
N LEU A 86 10.27 3.39 6.54
CA LEU A 86 10.21 3.61 5.10
C LEU A 86 10.44 2.28 4.39
N LEU A 87 9.49 1.90 3.55
CA LEU A 87 9.60 0.73 2.69
C LEU A 87 9.59 1.16 1.24
N THR A 88 10.57 0.71 0.47
CA THR A 88 10.63 0.93 -0.96
C THR A 88 10.47 -0.39 -1.68
N VAL A 89 9.38 -0.56 -2.41
CA VAL A 89 9.14 -1.71 -3.30
C VAL A 89 9.55 -1.30 -4.72
N GLN A 90 10.57 -1.93 -5.25
CA GLN A 90 11.06 -1.72 -6.60
C GLN A 90 10.15 -2.41 -7.64
N LYS A 91 10.33 -2.05 -8.91
CA LYS A 91 9.53 -2.59 -10.03
C LYS A 91 9.67 -4.11 -10.18
N ASP A 92 10.83 -4.66 -9.83
CA ASP A 92 11.12 -6.10 -9.83
C ASP A 92 10.65 -6.81 -8.55
N MET A 93 9.85 -6.13 -7.72
CA MET A 93 9.32 -6.60 -6.45
C MET A 93 10.36 -6.79 -5.34
N ARG A 94 11.61 -6.34 -5.51
CA ARG A 94 12.55 -6.24 -4.39
C ARG A 94 12.06 -5.16 -3.43
N VAL A 95 12.09 -5.46 -2.13
CA VAL A 95 11.74 -4.49 -1.09
C VAL A 95 12.96 -4.14 -0.26
N ILE A 96 13.10 -2.85 0.04
CA ILE A 96 14.07 -2.34 1.00
C ILE A 96 13.28 -1.74 2.15
N ASN A 97 13.46 -2.27 3.35
CA ASN A 97 12.97 -1.69 4.58
C ASN A 97 14.09 -0.87 5.21
N SER A 98 13.90 0.44 5.20
CA SER A 98 14.77 1.43 5.81
C SER A 98 14.15 1.90 7.12
N ARG A 99 14.84 1.64 8.23
CA ARG A 99 14.47 2.21 9.53
C ARG A 99 15.51 3.21 9.96
N GLN A 100 15.06 4.43 10.23
CA GLN A 100 15.84 5.44 10.92
C GLN A 100 15.24 5.59 12.31
N SER A 101 15.95 5.16 13.34
CA SER A 101 15.59 5.54 14.70
C SER A 101 16.21 6.90 14.99
N ILE A 102 15.37 7.89 15.22
CA ILE A 102 15.78 9.16 15.77
C ILE A 102 15.77 8.99 17.29
N ASP A 103 16.92 9.20 17.94
CA ASP A 103 16.98 9.13 19.39
C ASP A 103 16.25 10.32 20.04
N PRO A 104 16.01 10.30 21.37
CA PRO A 104 15.33 11.40 22.06
C PRO A 104 16.04 12.77 21.97
N SER A 105 17.32 12.80 21.56
CA SER A 105 18.08 14.03 21.33
C SER A 105 17.91 14.60 19.91
N GLY A 106 17.13 13.92 19.05
CA GLY A 106 16.94 14.28 17.66
C GLY A 106 18.04 13.76 16.73
N LYS A 107 18.95 12.91 17.22
CA LYS A 107 20.05 12.38 16.43
C LYS A 107 19.59 11.14 15.68
N VAL A 108 19.85 11.11 14.37
CA VAL A 108 19.60 9.94 13.53
C VAL A 108 20.66 8.88 13.84
N LEU A 109 20.25 7.75 14.40
CA LEU A 109 21.11 6.58 14.50
C LEU A 109 21.34 5.99 13.11
N ALA A 110 22.48 5.32 12.91
CA ALA A 110 22.88 4.82 11.59
C ALA A 110 21.73 4.08 10.91
N PRO A 111 21.37 4.43 9.65
CA PRO A 111 20.23 3.84 8.99
C PRO A 111 20.43 2.34 8.85
N SER A 112 19.47 1.56 9.31
CA SER A 112 19.44 0.13 9.06
C SER A 112 18.61 -0.12 7.81
N GLN A 113 19.18 -0.87 6.87
CA GLN A 113 18.49 -1.30 5.66
C GLN A 113 18.48 -2.83 5.64
N THR A 114 17.29 -3.39 5.47
CA THR A 114 17.08 -4.82 5.27
C THR A 114 16.38 -5.03 3.95
N ALA A 115 16.86 -5.99 3.18
CA ALA A 115 16.30 -6.31 1.87
C ALA A 115 15.30 -7.47 1.99
N GLY A 116 14.45 -7.60 0.98
CA GLY A 116 13.50 -8.67 0.88
C GLY A 116 12.87 -8.76 -0.50
N VAL A 117 11.87 -9.61 -0.62
CA VAL A 117 11.09 -9.79 -1.85
C VAL A 117 9.60 -9.75 -1.54
N CYS A 118 8.84 -9.04 -2.36
CA CYS A 118 7.40 -9.02 -2.32
C CYS A 118 6.80 -9.94 -3.39
N THR A 119 5.61 -10.46 -3.11
CA THR A 119 4.74 -11.12 -4.08
C THR A 119 3.42 -10.37 -4.14
N ARG A 120 2.95 -10.10 -5.35
CA ARG A 120 1.62 -9.49 -5.56
C ARG A 120 0.55 -10.56 -5.43
N CYS A 121 -0.45 -10.28 -4.60
CA CYS A 121 -1.61 -11.15 -4.41
C CYS A 121 -2.78 -10.67 -5.26
N ALA A 122 -3.57 -11.61 -5.77
CA ALA A 122 -4.76 -11.31 -6.56
C ALA A 122 -5.90 -10.68 -5.72
N SER A 123 -5.87 -10.83 -4.39
CA SER A 123 -6.82 -10.21 -3.45
C SER A 123 -6.30 -10.30 -2.01
N LEU A 124 -6.92 -9.58 -1.08
CA LEU A 124 -6.67 -9.71 0.37
C LEU A 124 -6.80 -11.17 0.84
N LYS A 125 -7.82 -11.88 0.37
CA LYS A 125 -8.08 -13.29 0.72
C LYS A 125 -6.98 -14.22 0.18
N ALA A 126 -6.50 -13.98 -1.04
CA ALA A 126 -5.41 -14.78 -1.63
C ALA A 126 -4.08 -14.59 -0.91
N CYS A 127 -3.88 -13.45 -0.24
CA CYS A 127 -2.66 -13.12 0.47
C CYS A 127 -2.58 -13.77 1.87
N SER A 128 -3.70 -14.27 2.40
CA SER A 128 -3.76 -15.03 3.65
C SER A 128 -4.73 -16.22 3.49
N PRO A 129 -4.32 -17.28 2.76
CA PRO A 129 -5.08 -18.51 2.74
C PRO A 129 -5.07 -19.10 4.15
N ARG A 130 -6.27 -19.24 4.74
CA ARG A 130 -6.44 -19.96 6.00
C ARG A 130 -6.01 -21.42 5.87
#